data_AF-A0A2D2DJF6-F1
#
_entry.id   AF-A0A2D2DJF6-F1
#
_cell.length_a   1.000
_cell.length_b   1.000
_cell.length_c   1.000
_cell.angle_alpha   90.00
_cell.angle_beta   90.00
_cell.angle_gamma   90.00
#
_symmetry.space_group_name_H-M   'P 1'
#
loop_
_entity.id
_entity.type
_entity.pdbx_description
1 polymer ?
#
loop_
_entity_poly.entity_id
_entity_poly.type
_entity_poly.pdbx_seq_one_letter_code
_entity_poly.pdbx_strand_id
1 'polypeptide(L)'
;MATRPYVEYLDYVIYPDATITATGEFSAEAQIAGPTGFISFAALGVFETATAATDHATRWVQEWIDSGIAEQALADAFKRDTNISLHSDPS
;
A
#
# COMPACT_ATOMS: atom_id res chain seq x y z
N MET A 1 -18.71 7.79 -10.88
CA MET A 1 -17.57 7.01 -10.35
C MET A 1 -17.39 7.43 -8.91
N ALA A 2 -17.46 6.51 -7.94
CA ALA A 2 -17.18 6.84 -6.56
C ALA A 2 -15.67 7.08 -6.43
N THR A 3 -15.27 8.28 -6.01
CA THR A 3 -13.88 8.59 -5.71
C THR A 3 -13.48 7.72 -4.53
N ARG A 4 -12.51 6.81 -4.72
CA ARG A 4 -11.94 6.07 -3.59
C ARG A 4 -11.33 7.10 -2.62
N PRO A 5 -11.62 7.01 -1.31
CA PRO A 5 -10.98 7.89 -0.35
C PRO A 5 -9.46 7.67 -0.41
N TYR A 6 -8.71 8.77 -0.53
CA TYR A 6 -7.25 8.75 -0.50
C TYR A 6 -6.75 9.84 0.44
N VAL A 7 -5.52 9.66 0.93
CA VAL A 7 -4.84 10.57 1.84
C VAL A 7 -3.49 10.94 1.22
N GLU A 8 -3.26 12.24 1.00
CA GLU A 8 -1.94 12.75 0.63
C GLU A 8 -1.08 12.92 1.89
N TYR A 9 0.16 12.44 1.85
CA TYR A 9 1.07 12.50 2.99
C TYR A 9 2.54 12.50 2.54
N LEU A 10 3.28 13.58 2.80
CA LEU A 10 4.72 13.70 2.51
C LEU A 10 5.12 13.25 1.08
N ASP A 11 4.39 13.73 0.06
CA ASP A 11 4.54 13.34 -1.36
C ASP A 11 4.13 11.90 -1.72
N TYR A 12 3.51 11.18 -0.79
CA TYR A 12 2.85 9.90 -1.03
C TYR A 12 1.33 10.09 -1.14
N VAL A 13 0.69 9.19 -1.89
CA VAL A 13 -0.76 9.01 -1.90
C VAL A 13 -1.09 7.65 -1.31
N ILE A 14 -1.82 7.66 -0.21
CA ILE A 14 -2.28 6.46 0.51
C ILE A 14 -3.73 6.20 0.12
N TYR A 15 -4.00 5.00 -0.37
CA TYR A 15 -5.33 4.48 -0.67
C TYR A 15 -5.66 3.40 0.38
N PRO A 16 -6.16 3.77 1.57
CA PRO A 16 -6.56 2.81 2.57
C PRO A 16 -7.81 2.07 2.11
N ASP A 17 -7.88 0.78 2.43
CA ASP A 17 -9.03 -0.06 2.11
C ASP A 17 -9.37 -0.97 3.32
N ALA A 18 -10.62 -1.41 3.34
CA ALA A 18 -11.16 -2.33 4.31
C ALA A 18 -11.86 -3.48 3.60
N THR A 19 -11.16 -4.61 3.49
CA THR A 19 -11.64 -5.79 2.77
C THR A 19 -12.34 -6.75 3.74
N ILE A 20 -13.59 -7.13 3.46
CA ILE A 20 -14.32 -8.08 4.31
C ILE A 20 -13.68 -9.47 4.21
N THR A 21 -13.38 -10.06 5.35
CA THR A 21 -12.81 -11.41 5.47
C THR A 21 -13.90 -12.49 5.42
N ALA A 22 -13.50 -13.75 5.28
CA ALA A 22 -14.43 -14.88 5.37
C ALA A 22 -15.15 -14.99 6.73
N THR A 23 -14.60 -14.39 7.79
CA THR A 23 -15.17 -14.37 9.15
C THR A 23 -16.13 -13.20 9.37
N GLY A 24 -16.30 -12.31 8.39
CA GLY A 24 -17.17 -11.13 8.48
C GLY A 24 -16.51 -9.92 9.16
N GLU A 25 -15.23 -9.99 9.47
CA GLU A 25 -14.42 -8.88 9.96
C GLU A 25 -13.80 -8.10 8.78
N PHE A 26 -13.15 -6.97 9.05
CA PHE A 26 -12.50 -6.13 8.04
C PHE A 26 -10.98 -6.23 8.13
N SER A 27 -10.34 -6.70 7.06
CA SER A 27 -8.90 -6.64 6.84
C SER A 27 -8.48 -5.22 6.49
N ALA A 28 -7.54 -4.66 7.24
CA ALA A 28 -6.92 -3.38 6.94
C ALA A 28 -5.89 -3.55 5.82
N GLU A 29 -6.07 -2.81 4.74
CA GLU A 29 -5.23 -2.87 3.54
C GLU A 29 -4.89 -1.46 3.08
N ALA A 30 -3.80 -1.32 2.32
CA ALA A 30 -3.43 -0.03 1.75
C ALA A 30 -2.67 -0.21 0.44
N GLN A 31 -2.96 0.64 -0.53
CA GLN A 31 -2.06 0.88 -1.67
C GLN A 31 -1.40 2.24 -1.50
N ILE A 32 -0.11 2.33 -1.78
CA ILE A 32 0.66 3.57 -1.68
C ILE A 32 1.29 3.83 -3.03
N ALA A 33 1.11 5.05 -3.53
CA ALA A 33 1.88 5.60 -4.64
C ALA A 33 2.87 6.62 -4.06
N GLY A 34 4.16 6.41 -4.29
CA GLY A 34 5.21 7.34 -3.90
C GLY A 34 6.01 7.83 -5.12
N PRO A 35 7.00 8.70 -4.91
CA PRO A 35 7.78 9.30 -6.00
C PRO A 35 8.48 8.30 -6.92
N THR A 36 8.84 7.12 -6.38
CA THR A 36 9.69 6.12 -7.05
C THR A 36 8.94 4.83 -7.42
N GLY A 37 7.63 4.73 -7.14
CA GLY A 37 6.86 3.53 -7.47
C GLY A 37 5.56 3.40 -6.67
N PHE A 38 4.99 2.19 -6.69
CA PHE A 38 3.82 1.83 -5.90
C PHE A 38 4.10 0.58 -5.06
N ILE A 39 3.44 0.47 -3.91
CA ILE A 39 3.46 -0.71 -3.05
C ILE A 39 2.07 -0.97 -2.48
N SER A 40 1.72 -2.23 -2.28
CA SER A 40 0.46 -2.64 -1.68
C SER A 40 0.73 -3.45 -0.42
N PHE A 41 0.05 -3.10 0.66
CA PHE A 41 0.01 -3.85 1.90
C PHE A 41 -1.35 -4.53 2.04
N ALA A 42 -1.30 -5.83 2.29
CA ALA A 42 -2.47 -6.63 2.62
C ALA A 42 -2.38 -7.06 4.08
N ALA A 43 -3.54 -7.22 4.72
CA ALA A 43 -3.68 -7.78 6.06
C ALA A 43 -2.81 -7.08 7.14
N LEU A 44 -2.86 -5.75 7.20
CA LEU A 44 -2.22 -4.94 8.26
C LEU A 44 -2.87 -5.12 9.65
N GLY A 45 -4.01 -5.80 9.70
CA GLY A 45 -4.78 -6.12 10.90
C GLY A 45 -6.22 -6.50 10.55
N VAL A 46 -6.96 -7.00 11.54
CA VAL A 46 -8.38 -7.36 11.40
C VAL A 46 -9.19 -6.55 12.42
N PHE A 47 -10.31 -5.98 11.98
CA PHE A 47 -11.11 -5.03 12.73
C PHE A 47 -12.60 -5.31 12.61
N GLU A 48 -13.37 -4.94 13.63
CA GLU A 48 -14.82 -5.12 13.63
C GLU A 48 -15.56 -4.19 12.65
N THR A 49 -14.93 -3.08 12.24
CA THR A 49 -15.55 -2.09 11.35
C THR A 49 -14.61 -1.67 10.22
N ALA A 50 -15.20 -1.32 9.07
CA ALA A 50 -14.45 -0.80 7.93
C ALA A 50 -13.67 0.47 8.28
N THR A 51 -14.27 1.40 9.04
CA THR A 51 -13.63 2.65 9.46
C THR A 51 -12.40 2.40 10.33
N ALA A 52 -12.50 1.49 11.31
CA ALA A 52 -11.35 1.14 12.14
C ALA A 52 -10.21 0.50 11.31
N ALA A 53 -10.56 -0.32 10.31
CA ALA A 53 -9.58 -0.90 9.39
C ALA A 53 -8.90 0.18 8.53
N THR A 54 -9.65 1.11 7.92
CA THR A 54 -9.07 2.18 7.11
C THR A 54 -8.23 3.17 7.93
N ASP A 55 -8.68 3.51 9.15
CA ASP A 55 -7.94 4.42 10.04
C ASP A 55 -6.64 3.79 10.49
N HIS A 56 -6.67 2.49 10.85
CA HIS A 56 -5.46 1.76 11.19
C HIS A 56 -4.50 1.63 10.02
N ALA A 57 -5.00 1.27 8.82
CA ALA A 57 -4.19 1.20 7.61
C ALA A 57 -3.49 2.54 7.33
N THR A 58 -4.24 3.65 7.40
CA THR A 58 -3.71 5.00 7.19
C THR A 58 -2.60 5.32 8.18
N ARG A 59 -2.85 5.15 9.49
CA ARG A 59 -1.88 5.45 10.53
C ARG A 59 -0.63 4.58 10.41
N TRP A 60 -0.79 3.28 10.19
CA TRP A 60 0.33 2.36 10.04
C TRP A 60 1.22 2.75 8.85
N VAL A 61 0.61 3.14 7.72
CA VAL A 61 1.36 3.59 6.54
C VAL A 61 2.09 4.91 6.82
N GLN A 62 1.47 5.85 7.53
CA GLN A 62 2.14 7.10 7.93
C GLN A 62 3.36 6.81 8.81
N GLU A 63 3.22 5.94 9.82
CA GLU A 63 4.35 5.50 10.67
C GLU A 63 5.46 4.82 9.85
N TRP A 64 5.08 4.02 8.84
CA TRP A 64 6.03 3.40 7.92
C TRP A 64 6.77 4.43 7.05
N ILE A 65 6.08 5.47 6.56
CA ILE A 65 6.72 6.59 5.83
C ILE A 65 7.67 7.35 6.75
N ASP A 66 7.21 7.71 7.96
CA ASP A 66 7.98 8.45 8.96
C ASP A 66 9.22 7.70 9.43
N SER A 67 9.22 6.37 9.36
CA SER A 67 10.40 5.56 9.67
C SER A 67 11.58 5.75 8.70
N GLY A 68 11.34 6.37 7.54
CA GLY A 68 12.34 6.57 6.47
C GLY A 68 12.61 5.31 5.63
N ILE A 69 11.94 4.20 5.90
CA ILE A 69 12.11 2.93 5.16
C ILE A 69 11.37 2.97 3.80
N ALA A 70 10.35 3.83 3.68
CA ALA A 70 9.43 3.83 2.54
C ALA A 70 10.11 4.06 1.19
N GLU A 71 11.01 5.04 1.11
CA GLU A 71 11.68 5.38 -0.15
C GLU A 71 12.55 4.22 -0.67
N GLN A 72 13.32 3.58 0.22
CA GLN A 72 14.15 2.43 -0.13
C GLN A 72 13.29 1.22 -0.53
N ALA A 73 12.23 0.94 0.21
CA ALA A 73 11.34 -0.17 -0.07
C ALA A 73 10.62 -0.02 -1.43
N LEU A 74 10.17 1.19 -1.78
CA LEU A 74 9.57 1.49 -3.08
C LEU A 74 10.59 1.37 -4.22
N ALA A 75 11.80 1.91 -4.02
CA ALA A 75 12.87 1.78 -5.01
C ALA A 75 13.24 0.31 -5.26
N ASP A 76 13.26 -0.53 -4.22
CA ASP A 76 13.56 -1.96 -4.35
C ASP A 76 12.42 -2.76 -4.98
N ALA A 77 11.16 -2.42 -4.67
CA ALA A 77 9.99 -3.00 -5.33
C ALA A 77 10.03 -2.70 -6.85
N PHE A 78 10.29 -1.45 -7.23
CA PHE A 78 10.37 -1.04 -8.63
C PHE A 78 11.54 -1.70 -9.39
N LYS A 79 12.70 -1.87 -8.73
CA LYS A 79 13.84 -2.60 -9.30
C LYS A 79 13.54 -4.07 -9.57
N ARG A 80 12.77 -4.74 -8.71
CA ARG A 80 12.40 -6.15 -8.91
C ARG A 80 11.55 -6.32 -10.17
N ASP A 81 10.59 -5.44 -10.40
CA ASP A 81 9.71 -5.52 -11.56
C ASP A 81 10.41 -5.14 -12.86
N THR A 82 11.37 -4.20 -12.82
CA THR A 82 12.17 -3.83 -14.00
C THR A 82 13.17 -4.91 -14.42
N ASN A 83 13.66 -5.74 -13.50
CA ASN A 83 14.60 -6.81 -13.81
C ASN A 83 13.93 -8.02 -14.51
N ILE A 84 12.60 -8.10 -14.51
CA ILE A 84 11.84 -9.17 -15.19
C ILE A 84 11.69 -8.89 -16.70
N SER A 85 11.98 -7.67 -17.17
CA SER A 85 11.79 -7.26 -18.59
C SER A 85 13.08 -7.20 -19.44
N LEU A 86 14.20 -7.78 -19.00
CA LEU A 86 15.46 -7.79 -19.76
C LEU A 86 15.95 -9.18 -20.20
N HIS A 87 15.10 -10.21 -20.10
CA HIS A 87 15.28 -11.44 -20.88
C HIS A 87 14.45 -11.34 -22.16
N SER A 88 14.78 -10.34 -22.98
CA SER A 88 14.61 -10.49 -24.42
C SER A 88 15.62 -11.55 -24.85
N ASP A 89 15.14 -12.77 -25.08
CA ASP A 89 15.92 -13.84 -25.71
C ASP A 89 16.71 -13.28 -26.90
N PRO A 90 18.05 -13.36 -26.92
CA PRO A 90 18.78 -13.21 -28.15
C PRO A 90 18.72 -14.53 -28.93
N SER A 91 17.84 -14.54 -29.95
CA SER A 91 17.89 -15.35 -31.18
C SER A 91 17.58 -16.84 -31.11
#